data_AF-A0AAE0Q3X2-F1
#
_entry.id   AF-A0AAE0Q3X2-F1
#
_cell.length_a   1.000
_cell.length_b   1.000
_cell.length_c   1.000
_cell.angle_alpha   90.00
_cell.angle_beta   90.00
_cell.angle_gamma   90.00
#
_symmetry.space_group_name_H-M   'P 1'
#
loop_
_entity.id
_entity.type
_entity.pdbx_description
1 polymer ?
#
loop_
_entity_poly.entity_id
_entity_poly.type
_entity_poly.pdbx_seq_one_letter_code
_entity_poly.pdbx_strand_id
1 'polypeptide(L)'
;MRQLCLALAVVCLASIAAAMSTCKTLDLEVAKRKRIEAIRGQILSKLRMAKEPEPEEDEQEENIPESIISLYNSTVETTTDQQSELVPASQQQEEEEYFGKEMHKFDMTHWISNATNEKKRLFFDVSKMKQSIKNYKLLTQAKLRLRVKDPAIQRGMTQRLEIYKILGSSAEYLDFYDIF
;
A
#
# COMPACT_ATOMS: atom_id res chain seq x y z
N MET A 1 -1.64 -53.28 49.31
CA MET A 1 -2.77 -52.81 48.47
C MET A 1 -2.76 -51.30 48.27
N ARG A 2 -2.97 -50.47 49.31
CA ARG A 2 -3.06 -49.00 49.17
C ARG A 2 -1.82 -48.32 48.54
N GLN A 3 -0.61 -48.76 48.90
CA GLN A 3 0.65 -48.22 48.33
C GLN A 3 0.82 -48.58 46.84
N LEU A 4 0.35 -49.77 46.44
CA LEU A 4 0.41 -50.21 45.04
C LEU A 4 -0.56 -49.41 44.16
N CYS A 5 -1.77 -49.16 44.68
CA CYS A 5 -2.75 -48.32 43.99
C CYS A 5 -2.28 -46.87 43.84
N LEU A 6 -1.61 -46.31 44.85
CA LEU A 6 -1.02 -44.97 44.78
C LEU A 6 0.11 -44.90 43.73
N ALA A 7 1.00 -45.91 43.70
CA ALA A 7 2.04 -45.98 42.69
C ALA A 7 1.48 -46.08 41.27
N LEU A 8 0.44 -46.90 41.07
CA LEU A 8 -0.24 -47.03 39.77
C LEU A 8 -0.93 -45.73 39.34
N ALA A 9 -1.57 -45.03 40.27
CA ALA A 9 -2.20 -43.74 39.99
C ALA A 9 -1.16 -42.69 39.58
N VAL A 10 0.01 -42.64 40.24
CA VAL A 10 1.11 -41.74 39.88
C VAL A 10 1.65 -42.04 38.49
N VAL A 11 1.83 -43.33 38.14
CA VAL A 11 2.31 -43.73 36.79
C VAL A 11 1.28 -43.37 35.71
N CYS A 12 -0.01 -43.56 35.97
CA CYS A 12 -1.08 -43.18 35.03
C CYS A 12 -1.15 -41.66 34.83
N LEU A 13 -1.03 -40.87 35.90
CA LEU A 13 -1.05 -39.41 35.80
C LEU A 13 0.19 -38.85 35.09
N ALA A 14 1.36 -39.44 35.34
CA ALA A 14 2.60 -39.05 34.66
C ALA A 14 2.58 -39.37 33.16
N SER A 15 1.99 -40.50 32.77
CA SER A 15 1.84 -40.88 31.36
C SER A 15 0.81 -40.02 30.63
N ILE A 16 -0.30 -39.64 31.28
CA ILE A 16 -1.27 -38.68 30.73
C ILE A 16 -0.63 -37.29 30.58
N ALA A 17 0.13 -36.82 31.58
CA ALA A 17 0.83 -35.54 31.51
C ALA A 17 1.89 -35.51 30.38
N ALA A 18 2.62 -36.60 30.19
CA ALA A 18 3.58 -36.73 29.08
C ALA A 18 2.87 -36.75 27.71
N ALA A 19 1.69 -37.37 27.60
CA ALA A 19 0.87 -37.38 26.39
C ALA A 19 0.18 -36.04 26.09
N MET A 20 0.02 -35.17 27.08
CA MET A 20 -0.54 -33.81 26.91
C MET A 20 0.51 -32.75 26.52
N SER A 21 1.80 -33.07 26.56
CA SER A 21 2.89 -32.18 26.11
C SER A 21 3.19 -32.41 24.62
N THR A 22 2.21 -32.19 23.76
CA THR A 22 2.28 -32.50 22.31
C THR A 22 2.71 -31.33 21.42
N CYS A 23 3.05 -30.17 22.00
CA CYS A 23 3.65 -29.08 21.23
C CYS A 23 5.18 -29.25 21.23
N LYS A 24 5.72 -29.72 20.10
CA LYS A 24 7.16 -29.61 19.80
C LYS A 24 7.58 -28.16 20.05
N THR A 25 8.63 -27.95 20.85
CA THR A 25 9.17 -26.61 21.09
C THR A 25 9.47 -25.97 19.75
N LEU A 26 8.71 -24.93 19.41
CA LEU A 26 8.90 -24.22 18.16
C LEU A 26 10.20 -23.43 18.26
N ASP A 27 11.20 -23.86 17.51
CA ASP A 27 12.42 -23.09 17.32
C ASP A 27 12.08 -21.84 16.51
N LEU A 28 11.89 -20.73 17.23
CA LEU A 28 11.55 -19.45 16.64
C LEU A 28 12.65 -18.94 15.70
N GLU A 29 13.91 -19.34 15.91
CA GLU A 29 15.02 -18.92 15.04
C GLU A 29 14.93 -19.63 13.69
N VAL A 30 14.66 -20.94 13.70
CA VAL A 30 14.43 -21.71 12.47
C VAL A 30 13.19 -21.21 11.73
N ALA A 31 12.11 -20.89 12.45
CA ALA A 31 10.89 -20.34 11.86
C ALA A 31 11.16 -18.95 11.22
N LYS A 32 11.88 -18.06 11.92
CA LYS A 32 12.29 -16.75 11.40
C LYS A 32 13.16 -16.88 10.15
N ARG A 33 14.15 -17.78 10.16
CA ARG A 33 15.03 -18.00 9.00
C ARG A 33 14.26 -18.49 7.77
N LYS A 34 13.34 -19.44 7.95
CA LYS A 34 12.44 -19.89 6.87
C LYS A 34 11.55 -18.75 6.36
N ARG A 35 11.08 -17.88 7.26
CA ARG A 35 10.26 -16.73 6.88
C ARG A 35 11.05 -15.69 6.08
N ILE A 36 12.30 -15.43 6.45
CA ILE A 36 13.19 -14.51 5.71
C ILE A 36 13.39 -15.01 4.27
N GLU A 37 13.71 -16.29 4.09
CA GLU A 37 13.91 -16.85 2.74
C GLU A 37 12.63 -16.82 1.90
N ALA A 38 11.48 -17.10 2.52
CA ALA A 38 10.18 -16.98 1.86
C ALA A 38 9.86 -15.54 1.44
N ILE A 39 10.13 -14.55 2.30
CA ILE A 39 9.94 -13.12 1.99
C ILE A 39 10.88 -12.68 0.87
N ARG A 40 12.14 -13.14 0.88
CA ARG A 40 13.11 -12.86 -0.19
C ARG A 40 12.58 -13.32 -1.54
N GLY A 41 12.15 -14.57 -1.64
CA GLY A 41 11.54 -15.11 -2.86
C GLY A 41 10.25 -14.38 -3.24
N GLN A 42 9.44 -13.97 -2.27
CA GLN A 42 8.22 -13.20 -2.51
C GLN A 42 8.53 -11.82 -3.12
N ILE A 43 9.49 -11.07 -2.58
CA ILE A 43 9.89 -9.76 -3.10
C ILE A 43 10.40 -9.89 -4.54
N LEU A 44 11.32 -10.83 -4.79
CA LEU A 44 11.87 -11.07 -6.12
C LEU A 44 10.80 -11.47 -7.14
N SER A 45 9.86 -12.34 -6.74
CA SER A 45 8.71 -12.73 -7.56
C SER A 45 7.81 -11.53 -7.91
N LYS A 46 7.49 -10.68 -6.92
CA LYS A 46 6.71 -9.46 -7.13
C LYS A 46 7.39 -8.48 -8.09
N LEU A 47 8.71 -8.36 -8.01
CA LEU A 47 9.52 -7.50 -8.88
C LEU A 47 9.86 -8.15 -10.23
N ARG A 48 9.46 -9.40 -10.46
CA ARG A 48 9.80 -10.21 -11.65
C ARG A 48 11.33 -10.33 -11.86
N MET A 49 12.07 -10.46 -10.76
CA MET A 49 13.52 -10.61 -10.76
C MET A 49 13.90 -12.04 -10.38
N ALA A 50 14.85 -12.63 -11.10
CA ALA A 50 15.34 -13.99 -10.79
C ALA A 50 16.38 -13.98 -9.65
N LYS A 51 17.13 -12.88 -9.53
CA LYS A 51 18.17 -12.64 -8.53
C LYS A 51 18.14 -11.17 -8.12
N GLU A 52 18.64 -10.89 -6.92
CA GLU A 52 18.94 -9.53 -6.48
C GLU A 52 19.87 -8.81 -7.49
N PRO A 53 19.61 -7.51 -7.76
CA PRO A 53 20.49 -6.72 -8.60
C PRO A 53 21.85 -6.55 -7.90
N GLU A 54 22.92 -6.50 -8.70
CA GLU A 54 24.24 -6.17 -8.16
C GLU A 54 24.23 -4.70 -7.70
N PRO A 55 24.82 -4.38 -6.54
CA PRO A 55 24.95 -2.99 -6.10
C PRO A 55 25.78 -2.21 -7.11
N GLU A 56 25.36 -0.99 -7.45
CA GLU A 56 26.17 -0.14 -8.33
C GLU A 56 27.44 0.26 -7.55
N GLU A 57 28.62 0.00 -8.13
CA GLU A 57 29.93 0.18 -7.46
C GLU A 57 30.23 1.65 -7.08
N ASP A 58 29.43 2.59 -7.58
CA ASP A 58 29.52 4.03 -7.36
C ASP A 58 28.41 4.59 -6.43
N GLU A 59 27.76 3.75 -5.62
CA GLU A 59 26.98 4.23 -4.47
C GLU A 59 27.92 4.78 -3.39
N GLN A 60 28.54 5.93 -3.68
CA GLN A 60 28.79 6.94 -2.65
C GLN A 60 27.46 7.17 -1.93
N GLU A 61 27.47 7.68 -0.68
CA GLU A 61 26.25 8.09 0.04
C GLU A 61 25.55 9.25 -0.72
N GLU A 62 25.07 8.98 -1.93
CA GLU A 62 24.45 9.91 -2.83
C GLU A 62 23.07 10.16 -2.23
N ASN A 63 22.85 11.42 -1.86
CA ASN A 63 21.63 11.84 -1.23
C ASN A 63 20.48 11.58 -2.20
N ILE A 64 19.60 10.63 -1.84
CA ILE A 64 18.45 10.24 -2.66
C ILE A 64 17.69 11.51 -3.07
N PRO A 65 17.40 11.73 -4.37
CA PRO A 65 16.76 12.95 -4.82
C PRO A 65 15.45 13.22 -4.07
N GLU A 66 15.23 14.49 -3.67
CA GLU A 66 14.05 14.89 -2.92
C GLU A 66 12.73 14.52 -3.65
N SER A 67 12.75 14.51 -4.99
CA SER A 67 11.62 14.07 -5.80
C SER A 67 11.22 12.61 -5.56
N ILE A 68 12.21 11.72 -5.36
CA ILE A 68 12.00 10.30 -5.06
C ILE A 68 11.51 10.14 -3.60
N ILE A 69 12.10 10.87 -2.66
CA ILE A 69 11.64 10.89 -1.26
C ILE A 69 10.19 11.37 -1.18
N SER A 70 9.84 12.43 -1.90
CA SER A 70 8.47 12.97 -1.96
C SER A 70 7.48 11.95 -2.52
N LEU A 71 7.86 11.21 -3.56
CA LEU A 71 7.05 10.13 -4.14
C LEU A 71 6.85 8.98 -3.14
N TYR A 72 7.92 8.56 -2.46
CA TYR A 72 7.86 7.52 -1.45
C TYR A 72 6.91 7.89 -0.31
N ASN A 73 7.08 9.07 0.28
CA ASN A 73 6.21 9.55 1.37
C ASN A 73 4.73 9.62 0.94
N SER A 74 4.48 10.10 -0.29
CA SER A 74 3.13 10.14 -0.85
C SER A 74 2.51 8.74 -0.99
N THR A 75 3.33 7.71 -1.26
CA THR A 75 2.89 6.32 -1.42
C THR A 75 2.59 5.66 -0.06
N VAL A 76 3.40 5.94 0.95
CA VAL A 76 3.19 5.44 2.33
C VAL A 76 1.87 5.95 2.91
N GLU A 77 1.58 7.25 2.76
CA GLU A 77 0.29 7.83 3.18
C GLU A 77 -0.89 7.14 2.48
N THR A 78 -0.79 6.96 1.16
CA THR A 78 -1.86 6.36 0.34
C THR A 78 -2.14 4.89 0.67
N THR A 79 -1.11 4.16 1.12
CA THR A 79 -1.25 2.76 1.57
C THR A 79 -1.98 2.70 2.90
N THR A 80 -1.70 3.65 3.79
CA THR A 80 -2.34 3.76 5.11
C THR A 80 -3.84 4.04 4.96
N ASP A 81 -4.22 4.95 4.04
CA ASP A 81 -5.63 5.27 3.77
C ASP A 81 -6.40 4.04 3.23
N GLN A 82 -5.80 3.26 2.34
CA GLN A 82 -6.44 2.08 1.73
C GLN A 82 -6.61 0.89 2.67
N GLN A 83 -5.72 0.71 3.65
CA GLN A 83 -5.89 -0.34 4.66
C GLN A 83 -7.15 -0.16 5.52
N SER A 84 -7.71 1.05 5.55
CA SER A 84 -8.98 1.32 6.24
C SER A 84 -10.22 0.91 5.43
N GLU A 85 -10.06 0.66 4.13
CA GLU A 85 -11.15 0.42 3.16
C GLU A 85 -10.97 -0.98 2.53
N LEU A 86 -11.05 -2.03 3.35
CA LEU A 86 -10.89 -3.41 2.90
C LEU A 86 -12.13 -3.89 2.13
N VAL A 87 -12.12 -3.72 0.81
CA VAL A 87 -13.09 -4.39 -0.09
C VAL A 87 -12.49 -5.73 -0.55
N PRO A 88 -13.23 -6.85 -0.50
CA PRO A 88 -12.73 -8.14 -1.00
C PRO A 88 -12.46 -8.07 -2.51
N ALA A 89 -11.22 -8.37 -2.92
CA ALA A 89 -10.85 -8.48 -4.33
C ALA A 89 -11.34 -9.81 -4.92
N SER A 90 -11.60 -9.83 -6.23
CA SER A 90 -11.85 -11.08 -6.96
C SER A 90 -10.53 -11.83 -7.24
N GLN A 91 -10.56 -13.16 -7.43
CA GLN A 91 -9.35 -13.96 -7.68
C GLN A 91 -8.54 -13.49 -8.90
N GLN A 92 -9.21 -13.03 -9.96
CA GLN A 92 -8.52 -12.48 -11.14
C GLN A 92 -7.84 -11.13 -10.83
N GLN A 93 -8.44 -10.33 -9.96
CA GLN A 93 -7.87 -9.07 -9.51
C GLN A 93 -6.66 -9.29 -8.59
N GLU A 94 -6.69 -10.34 -7.75
CA GLU A 94 -5.55 -10.73 -6.90
C GLU A 94 -4.30 -11.11 -7.71
N GLU A 95 -4.48 -11.83 -8.83
CA GLU A 95 -3.36 -12.21 -9.71
C GLU A 95 -2.73 -10.99 -10.41
N GLU A 96 -3.55 -10.04 -10.84
CA GLU A 96 -3.06 -8.79 -11.45
C GLU A 96 -2.39 -7.86 -10.42
N GLU A 97 -2.90 -7.81 -9.20
CA GLU A 97 -2.36 -7.02 -8.08
C GLU A 97 -1.10 -7.64 -7.45
N TYR A 98 -0.82 -8.92 -7.71
CA TYR A 98 0.31 -9.61 -7.10
C TYR A 98 1.65 -8.92 -7.40
N PHE A 99 1.87 -8.49 -8.65
CA PHE A 99 3.13 -7.88 -9.09
C PHE A 99 3.29 -6.44 -8.62
N GLY A 100 4.55 -6.06 -8.36
CA GLY A 100 4.92 -4.67 -8.06
C GLY A 100 4.47 -3.73 -9.17
N LYS A 101 4.03 -2.53 -8.78
CA LYS A 101 3.57 -1.48 -9.69
C LYS A 101 4.56 -0.32 -9.65
N GLU A 102 4.92 0.18 -10.82
CA GLU A 102 5.73 1.39 -10.94
C GLU A 102 4.88 2.61 -10.58
N MET A 103 5.43 3.49 -9.74
CA MET A 103 4.74 4.68 -9.27
C MET A 103 5.28 5.92 -9.97
N HIS A 104 4.38 6.77 -10.43
CA HIS A 104 4.72 8.08 -10.99
C HIS A 104 3.92 9.17 -10.28
N LYS A 105 4.59 10.30 -10.01
CA LYS A 105 3.96 11.53 -9.52
C LYS A 105 4.11 12.62 -10.56
N PHE A 106 2.99 13.27 -10.88
CA PHE A 106 2.95 14.38 -11.81
C PHE A 106 2.33 15.58 -11.11
N ASP A 107 3.14 16.62 -10.92
CA ASP A 107 2.64 17.89 -10.40
C ASP A 107 1.85 18.63 -11.47
N MET A 108 0.87 19.41 -11.04
CA MET A 108 0.11 20.29 -11.94
C MET A 108 1.05 21.33 -12.57
N THR A 109 0.81 21.69 -13.82
CA THR A 109 1.58 22.75 -14.50
C THR A 109 1.20 24.13 -14.01
N HIS A 110 -0.11 24.38 -13.91
CA HIS A 110 -0.68 25.60 -13.39
C HIS A 110 -2.14 25.35 -12.96
N TRP A 111 -2.72 26.32 -12.27
CA TRP A 111 -4.12 26.33 -11.91
C TRP A 111 -4.73 27.71 -12.12
N ILE A 112 -6.03 27.75 -12.38
CA ILE A 112 -6.80 28.97 -12.52
C ILE A 112 -7.94 28.90 -11.50
N SER A 113 -8.16 29.99 -10.77
CA SER A 113 -9.31 30.14 -9.88
C SER A 113 -10.18 31.27 -10.37
N ASN A 114 -11.47 30.98 -10.53
CA ASN A 114 -12.45 32.01 -10.85
C ASN A 114 -13.18 32.41 -9.57
N ALA A 115 -12.89 33.63 -9.09
CA ALA A 115 -13.45 34.15 -7.83
C ALA A 115 -14.98 34.27 -7.84
N THR A 116 -15.62 34.34 -9.01
CA THR A 116 -17.09 34.46 -9.13
C THR A 116 -17.84 33.15 -8.94
N ASN A 117 -17.20 31.99 -9.10
CA ASN A 117 -17.89 30.69 -9.04
C ASN A 117 -17.17 29.67 -8.16
N GLU A 118 -16.13 30.08 -7.43
CA GLU A 118 -15.27 29.22 -6.59
C GLU A 118 -14.65 28.01 -7.32
N LYS A 119 -14.71 28.00 -8.66
CA LYS A 119 -14.19 26.94 -9.50
C LYS A 119 -12.67 27.05 -9.60
N LYS A 120 -11.99 25.94 -9.27
CA LYS A 120 -10.55 25.76 -9.49
C LYS A 120 -10.33 24.80 -10.64
N ARG A 121 -9.58 25.23 -11.65
CA ARG A 121 -9.16 24.39 -12.77
C ARG A 121 -7.69 24.05 -12.60
N LEU A 122 -7.38 22.77 -12.62
CA LEU A 122 -6.02 22.24 -12.49
C LEU A 122 -5.59 21.70 -13.85
N PHE A 123 -4.41 22.11 -14.32
CA PHE A 123 -3.91 21.74 -15.64
C PHE A 123 -2.70 20.82 -15.54
N PHE A 124 -2.70 19.75 -16.33
CA PHE A 124 -1.65 18.74 -16.35
C PHE A 124 -1.07 18.59 -17.75
N ASP A 125 0.24 18.37 -17.83
CA ASP A 125 0.92 18.06 -19.09
C ASP A 125 0.79 16.57 -19.41
N VAL A 126 -0.20 16.25 -20.24
CA VAL A 126 -0.46 14.87 -20.69
C VAL A 126 0.67 14.34 -21.56
N SER A 127 1.42 15.20 -22.25
CA SER A 127 2.56 14.77 -23.08
C SER A 127 3.69 14.26 -22.21
N LYS A 128 4.02 14.98 -21.14
CA LYS A 128 5.01 14.55 -20.13
C LYS A 128 4.56 13.24 -19.46
N MET A 129 3.29 13.11 -19.11
CA MET A 129 2.75 11.87 -18.55
C MET A 129 2.91 10.67 -19.50
N LYS A 130 2.61 10.86 -20.78
CA LYS A 130 2.76 9.81 -21.81
C LYS A 130 4.22 9.42 -22.07
N GLN A 131 5.18 10.32 -21.85
CA GLN A 131 6.60 10.00 -21.96
C GLN A 131 7.07 9.12 -20.80
N SER A 132 6.60 9.38 -19.58
CA SER A 132 6.92 8.56 -18.41
C SER A 132 6.18 7.21 -18.44
N ILE A 133 4.89 7.21 -18.80
CA ILE A 133 4.07 6.00 -18.87
C ILE A 133 4.21 5.37 -20.26
N LYS A 134 5.21 4.49 -20.41
CA LYS A 134 5.54 3.84 -21.70
C LYS A 134 4.35 3.11 -22.35
N ASN A 135 3.48 2.50 -21.55
CA ASN A 135 2.28 1.81 -22.03
C ASN A 135 1.07 2.12 -21.14
N TYR A 136 0.17 2.98 -21.62
CA TYR A 136 -1.03 3.37 -20.89
C TYR A 136 -1.98 2.20 -20.60
N LYS A 137 -1.90 1.08 -21.35
CA LYS A 137 -2.71 -0.12 -21.07
C LYS A 137 -2.29 -0.82 -19.77
N LEU A 138 -1.11 -0.51 -19.25
CA LEU A 138 -0.61 -1.02 -17.97
C LEU A 138 -1.00 -0.10 -16.79
N LEU A 139 -1.68 1.02 -17.05
CA LEU A 139 -2.14 1.91 -15.99
C LEU A 139 -3.24 1.22 -15.19
N THR A 140 -2.91 0.80 -13.98
CA THR A 140 -3.87 0.15 -13.07
C THR A 140 -4.65 1.14 -12.24
N GLN A 141 -4.03 2.26 -11.85
CA GLN A 141 -4.64 3.25 -10.98
C GLN A 141 -4.08 4.65 -11.22
N ALA A 142 -4.95 5.65 -11.13
CA ALA A 142 -4.58 7.06 -11.10
C ALA A 142 -5.41 7.78 -10.02
N LYS A 143 -4.75 8.58 -9.18
CA LYS A 143 -5.40 9.35 -8.10
C LYS A 143 -5.02 10.82 -8.20
N LEU A 144 -6.01 11.71 -8.04
CA LEU A 144 -5.77 13.13 -7.83
C LEU A 144 -5.64 13.39 -6.33
N ARG A 145 -4.51 13.97 -5.89
CA ARG A 145 -4.30 14.36 -4.49
C ARG A 145 -4.28 15.86 -4.35
N LEU A 146 -5.06 16.37 -3.40
CA LEU A 146 -5.15 17.79 -3.07
C LEU A 146 -4.84 17.98 -1.60
N ARG A 147 -4.10 19.05 -1.28
CA ARG A 147 -3.86 19.46 0.11
C ARG A 147 -4.90 20.48 0.54
N VAL A 148 -5.69 20.14 1.56
CA VAL A 148 -6.57 21.09 2.24
C VAL A 148 -5.67 22.05 3.04
N LYS A 149 -5.76 23.35 2.73
CA LYS A 149 -4.95 24.38 3.40
C LYS A 149 -5.59 24.88 4.68
N ASP A 150 -6.91 25.00 4.67
CA ASP A 150 -7.70 25.46 5.80
C ASP A 150 -8.62 24.33 6.25
N PRO A 151 -8.24 23.58 7.29
CA PRO A 151 -9.08 22.51 7.85
C PRO A 151 -10.15 23.05 8.80
N ALA A 152 -10.20 24.36 9.08
CA ALA A 152 -11.14 24.93 10.02
C ALA A 152 -12.52 25.15 9.38
N ILE A 153 -13.26 24.06 9.18
CA ILE A 153 -14.68 24.15 8.82
C ILE A 153 -15.47 24.47 10.09
N GLN A 154 -16.38 25.45 10.02
CA GLN A 154 -17.23 25.80 11.15
C GLN A 154 -18.03 24.57 11.58
N ARG A 155 -18.10 24.32 12.89
CA ARG A 155 -18.75 23.14 13.47
C ARG A 155 -20.20 23.02 12.95
N GLY A 156 -20.49 21.94 12.23
CA GLY A 156 -21.81 21.65 11.67
C GLY A 156 -22.03 22.14 10.23
N MET A 157 -21.01 22.71 9.58
CA MET A 157 -21.01 22.97 8.15
C MET A 157 -20.30 21.83 7.41
N THR A 158 -20.77 21.51 6.21
CA THR A 158 -20.10 20.60 5.29
C THR A 158 -19.79 21.34 4.00
N GLN A 159 -18.60 21.11 3.45
CA GLN A 159 -18.24 21.63 2.14
C GLN A 159 -18.22 20.50 1.13
N ARG A 160 -19.10 20.57 0.13
CA ARG A 160 -19.13 19.61 -0.98
C ARG A 160 -18.22 20.08 -2.11
N LEU A 161 -17.23 19.27 -2.44
CA LEU A 161 -16.36 19.46 -3.60
C LEU A 161 -16.85 18.57 -4.74
N GLU A 162 -17.07 19.14 -5.92
CA GLU A 162 -17.39 18.40 -7.13
C GLU A 162 -16.19 18.37 -8.09
N ILE A 163 -15.91 17.19 -8.65
CA ILE A 163 -14.80 16.99 -9.58
C ILE A 163 -15.34 16.82 -10.99
N TYR A 164 -14.76 17.59 -11.91
CA TYR A 164 -15.07 17.54 -13.33
C TYR A 164 -13.79 17.33 -14.14
N LYS A 165 -13.89 16.52 -15.19
CA LYS A 165 -12.90 16.38 -16.25
C LYS A 165 -13.26 17.31 -17.39
N ILE A 166 -12.27 18.06 -17.89
CA ILE A 166 -12.47 19.03 -18.98
C ILE A 166 -11.66 18.59 -20.19
N LEU A 167 -12.32 18.47 -21.34
CA LEU A 167 -11.68 18.21 -22.63
C LEU A 167 -12.20 19.21 -23.66
N GLY A 168 -11.35 20.15 -24.07
CA GLY A 168 -11.75 21.27 -24.92
C GLY A 168 -12.84 22.12 -24.25
N SER A 169 -14.01 22.24 -24.87
CA SER A 169 -15.17 22.93 -24.33
C SER A 169 -16.14 22.04 -23.54
N SER A 170 -15.90 20.72 -23.50
CA SER A 170 -16.76 19.77 -22.81
C SER A 170 -16.29 19.59 -21.36
N ALA A 171 -17.26 19.49 -20.43
CA ALA A 171 -17.04 19.14 -19.04
C ALA A 171 -17.83 17.87 -18.70
N GLU A 172 -17.15 16.88 -18.16
CA GLU A 172 -17.68 15.59 -17.73
C GLU A 172 -17.60 15.54 -16.20
N TYR A 173 -18.72 15.30 -15.53
CA TYR A 173 -18.75 15.10 -14.09
C TYR A 173 -18.13 13.76 -13.74
N LEU A 174 -17.25 13.74 -12.74
CA LEU A 174 -16.59 12.52 -12.28
C LEU A 174 -17.17 12.05 -10.94
N ASP A 175 -17.08 12.88 -9.91
CA ASP A 175 -17.45 12.49 -8.54
C ASP A 175 -17.59 13.71 -7.62
N PHE A 176 -17.97 13.50 -6.36
CA PHE A 176 -17.95 14.49 -5.30
C PHE A 176 -17.34 13.99 -3.99
N TYR A 177 -16.86 14.91 -3.17
CA TYR A 177 -16.30 14.65 -1.85
C TYR A 177 -16.87 15.66 -0.85
N ASP A 178 -17.40 15.17 0.27
CA ASP A 178 -17.84 16.02 1.37
C ASP A 178 -16.70 16.17 2.39
N ILE A 179 -16.37 17.42 2.71
CA ILE A 179 -15.34 17.81 3.67
C ILE A 179 -16.06 18.32 4.93
N PHE A 180 -15.67 17.77 6.09
CA PHE A 180 -16.25 18.04 7.41
C PHE A 180 -15.30 18.82 8.31
#